data_AF-A0A965PXP4-F1
#
_entry.id   AF-A0A965PXP4-F1
#
_cell.length_a   1.000
_cell.length_b   1.000
_cell.length_c   1.000
_cell.angle_alpha   90.00
_cell.angle_beta   90.00
_cell.angle_gamma   90.00
#
_symmetry.space_group_name_H-M   'P 1'
#
loop_
_entity.id
_entity.type
_entity.pdbx_description
1 polymer ?
#
loop_
_entity_poly.entity_id
_entity_poly.type
_entity_poly.pdbx_seq_one_letter_code
_entity_poly.pdbx_strand_id
1 'polypeptide(L)' 'MSKTPSPFPPLAERLRPKTLGEVIGQAHILGPGMALRLAFESGQPHSCILWGP' A
#
# COMPACT_ATOMS: atom_id res chain seq x y z
N MET A 1 -30.77 -12.34 12.26
CA MET A 1 -29.58 -12.44 11.40
C MET A 1 -29.95 -11.97 10.00
N SER A 2 -29.40 -10.85 9.54
CA SER A 2 -29.24 -10.60 8.09
C SER A 2 -28.33 -9.39 7.89
N LYS A 3 -27.15 -9.62 7.31
CA LYS A 3 -26.28 -8.56 6.77
C LYS A 3 -26.42 -8.63 5.26
N THR A 4 -27.35 -7.86 4.71
CA THR A 4 -27.55 -7.69 3.26
C THR A 4 -26.50 -6.69 2.75
N PRO A 5 -25.91 -6.87 1.55
CA PRO A 5 -24.56 -6.40 1.25
C PRO A 5 -24.52 -4.89 0.98
N SER A 6 -23.42 -4.23 1.36
CA SER A 6 -23.07 -2.96 0.73
C SER A 6 -22.45 -3.28 -0.64
N PRO A 7 -23.08 -2.91 -1.77
CA PRO A 7 -22.59 -3.26 -3.10
C PRO A 7 -21.38 -2.41 -3.53
N PHE A 8 -20.98 -1.42 -2.71
CA PHE A 8 -19.81 -0.58 -2.95
C PHE A 8 -18.86 -0.64 -1.76
N PRO A 9 -17.54 -0.83 -2.01
CA PRO A 9 -16.55 -0.79 -0.96
C PRO A 9 -16.54 0.59 -0.27
N PRO A 10 -16.25 0.65 1.04
CA PRO A 10 -16.08 1.91 1.76
C PRO A 10 -15.07 2.84 1.06
N LEU A 11 -15.17 4.15 1.29
CA LEU A 11 -14.29 5.15 0.66
C LEU A 11 -12.80 4.83 0.87
N ALA A 12 -12.42 4.40 2.08
CA ALA A 12 -11.03 4.05 2.39
C ALA A 12 -10.50 2.93 1.48
N GLU A 13 -11.31 1.92 1.19
CA GLU A 13 -10.92 0.82 0.31
C GLU A 13 -10.91 1.24 -1.16
N ARG A 14 -11.81 2.14 -1.56
CA ARG A 14 -11.82 2.75 -2.90
C ARG A 14 -10.59 3.61 -3.15
N LEU A 15 -10.11 4.32 -2.13
CA LEU A 15 -8.93 5.19 -2.19
C LEU A 15 -7.62 4.43 -1.94
N ARG A 16 -7.65 3.11 -1.70
CA ARG A 16 -6.42 2.34 -1.48
C ARG A 16 -5.50 2.49 -2.71
N PRO A 17 -4.25 2.93 -2.51
CA PRO A 17 -3.25 3.02 -3.58
C PRO A 17 -3.14 1.71 -4.35
N LYS A 18 -3.15 1.80 -5.69
CA LYS A 18 -2.93 0.66 -6.59
C LYS A 18 -1.47 0.50 -6.97
N THR A 19 -0.71 1.59 -6.87
CA THR A 19 0.72 1.61 -7.15
C THR A 19 1.49 2.25 -6.00
N LEU A 20 2.79 1.94 -5.89
CA LEU A 20 3.65 2.52 -4.85
C LEU A 20 3.81 4.04 -4.97
N GLY A 21 3.65 4.60 -6.17
CA GLY A 21 3.72 6.04 -6.41
C GLY A 21 2.51 6.81 -5.89
N GLU A 22 1.39 6.13 -5.64
CA GLU A 22 0.17 6.72 -5.08
C GLU A 22 0.19 6.80 -3.55
N VAL A 23 1.18 6.19 -2.89
CA VAL A 23 1.31 6.23 -1.43
C VAL A 23 1.78 7.61 -0.98
N ILE A 24 0.98 8.26 -0.13
CA ILE A 24 1.25 9.62 0.35
C ILE A 24 1.98 9.57 1.71
N GLY A 25 2.95 10.47 1.91
CA GLY A 25 3.64 10.65 3.20
C GLY A 25 4.80 9.69 3.48
N GLN A 26 4.96 8.64 2.68
CA GLN A 26 5.99 7.61 2.86
C GLN A 26 7.19 7.76 1.89
N ALA A 27 7.46 8.97 1.41
CA ALA A 27 8.52 9.22 0.42
C ALA A 27 9.93 8.83 0.90
N HIS A 28 10.18 8.86 2.21
CA HIS A 28 11.47 8.49 2.80
C HIS A 28 11.77 6.97 2.73
N ILE A 29 10.76 6.12 2.50
CA ILE A 29 10.93 4.67 2.29
C ILE A 29 10.49 4.19 0.91
N LEU A 30 9.54 4.90 0.26
CA LEU A 30 8.98 4.55 -1.05
C LEU A 30 9.40 5.52 -2.18
N GLY A 31 10.26 6.49 -1.88
CA GLY A 31 10.82 7.39 -2.87
C GLY A 31 11.74 6.67 -3.87
N PRO A 32 12.06 7.32 -5.01
CA PRO A 32 13.00 6.76 -5.97
C PRO A 32 14.34 6.40 -5.32
N GLY A 33 14.85 5.21 -5.61
CA GLY A 33 16.12 4.72 -5.06
C GLY A 33 16.08 4.27 -3.59
N MET A 34 14.93 4.34 -2.92
CA MET A 34 14.80 3.83 -1.54
C MET A 34 14.71 2.31 -1.52
N ALA A 35 15.22 1.71 -0.44
CA ALA A 35 15.37 0.26 -0.32
C ALA A 35 14.06 -0.52 -0.58
N LEU A 36 12.95 -0.07 -0.01
CA LEU A 36 11.66 -0.74 -0.17
C LEU A 36 11.15 -0.61 -1.62
N ARG A 37 11.30 0.56 -2.25
CA ARG A 37 10.94 0.76 -3.66
C ARG A 37 11.77 -0.11 -4.61
N LEU A 38 13.08 -0.15 -4.42
CA LEU A 38 13.98 -0.99 -5.22
C LEU A 38 13.67 -2.48 -5.06
N ALA A 39 13.32 -2.93 -3.86
CA ALA A 39 12.94 -4.32 -3.60
C ALA A 39 11.66 -4.72 -4.36
N PHE A 40 10.68 -3.82 -4.44
CA PHE A 40 9.48 -4.05 -5.25
C PHE A 40 9.73 -3.95 -6.75
N GLU A 41 10.50 -2.95 -7.21
CA GLU A 41 10.82 -2.75 -8.64
C GLU A 41 11.70 -3.87 -9.20
N SER A 42 12.55 -4.49 -8.39
CA SER A 42 13.37 -5.64 -8.77
C SER A 42 12.62 -6.98 -8.76
N GLY A 43 11.37 -7.01 -8.26
CA GLY A 43 10.58 -8.23 -8.13
C GLY A 43 11.12 -9.22 -7.10
N GLN A 44 12.04 -8.79 -6.22
CA GLN A 44 12.67 -9.61 -5.18
C GLN A 44 12.44 -8.99 -3.79
N PRO A 45 11.17 -8.88 -3.33
CA PRO A 45 10.88 -8.32 -2.02
C PRO A 45 11.45 -9.21 -0.92
N HIS A 46 12.22 -8.63 -0.02
CA HIS A 46 12.74 -9.33 1.15
C HIS A 46 11.68 -9.32 2.26
N SER A 47 11.79 -10.26 3.22
CA SER A 47 10.93 -10.25 4.40
C SER A 47 11.10 -8.94 5.18
N CYS A 48 9.98 -8.27 5.47
CA CYS A 48 9.96 -7.01 6.22
C CYS A 48 8.76 -6.97 7.17
N ILE A 49 8.91 -6.20 8.25
CA ILE A 49 7.82 -5.84 9.16
C ILE A 49 7.55 -4.35 8.95
N LEU A 50 6.32 -4.02 8.58
CA LEU A 50 5.87 -2.63 8.48
C LEU A 50 5.26 -2.23 9.82
N TRP A 51 5.99 -1.40 10.57
CA TRP A 51 5.54 -0.89 11.87
C TRP A 51 5.26 0.61 11.76
N GLY A 52 4.05 1.01 12.11
CA GLY A 52 3.64 2.40 12.25
C GLY A 52 2.40 2.50 13.13
N PRO A 53 2.02 3.70 13.59
CA PRO A 53 0.65 3.95 14.04
C PRO A 53 -0.36 3.79 12.90
#